data_AF-A0A9K3PWW4-F1
#
_entry.id   AF-A0A9K3PWW4-F1
#
_cell.length_a   1.000
_cell.length_b   1.000
_cell.length_c   1.000
_cell.angle_alpha   90.00
_cell.angle_beta   90.00
_cell.angle_gamma   90.00
#
_symmetry.space_group_name_H-M   'P 1'
#
loop_
_entity.id
_entity.type
_entity.pdbx_description
1 polymer ?
#
loop_
_entity_poly.entity_id
_entity_poly.type
_entity_poly.pdbx_seq_one_letter_code
_entity_poly.pdbx_strand_id
1 'polypeptide(L)'
;MGQWNPSVFDNYYSTKLPIGSIRKLAGYVSKSNIYYNTRTTVNPNDALLKSTPMGSFVYTALDGVLKQAQIHRGGYDTAIHFLRCLAELTKVFLQDAAALLCVKEERSNHFMFQNLAVLESQAFYDFKGQMASAIRHEVSPLDATIKSVLPGVLEIQRTTHSMVEQLGGKVDCFHEAVHEATRSISEDVTRKLQGLCNHLKRCLDDKQMEGNRRRKLAHCFTSIGQLLNMSEDDAESDGDTRHELEQTFAGNNLFESEEQGLSTEPFESEEQGLSTGPNATRDATVAVSRTRVFGSSTVTSPEKRLAPKYHSLKEILDDWQDPNNGFLVLDKKYGRNWRKDWSDSQKTSFSRLSRVYCAVVKYIESKPDHNEALAEFEDVFKKKSLSVRGMVCFFQAEGYIHVQKSRGRTKQQQSADDAIGV
;
A
#
# COMPACT_ATOMS: atom_id res chain seq x y z
N MET A 1 20.27 -9.06 21.47
CA MET A 1 19.61 -8.85 20.15
C MET A 1 19.28 -10.15 19.41
N GLY A 2 19.42 -11.35 20.01
CA GLY A 2 19.28 -12.64 19.27
C GLY A 2 17.88 -13.00 18.78
N GLN A 3 16.85 -12.19 19.06
CA GLN A 3 15.48 -12.39 18.58
C GLN A 3 15.05 -11.39 17.50
N TRP A 4 15.93 -10.46 17.10
CA TRP A 4 15.60 -9.53 16.02
C TRP A 4 15.73 -10.24 14.68
N ASN A 5 14.75 -10.04 13.80
CA ASN A 5 14.83 -10.53 12.43
C ASN A 5 16.02 -9.84 11.73
N PRO A 6 17.06 -10.58 11.29
CA PRO A 6 18.25 -10.01 10.65
C PRO A 6 17.92 -9.11 9.45
N SER A 7 16.83 -9.41 8.74
CA SER A 7 16.38 -8.61 7.60
C SER A 7 16.01 -7.16 7.97
N VAL A 8 15.61 -6.89 9.22
CA VAL A 8 15.36 -5.52 9.68
C VAL A 8 16.67 -4.75 9.79
N PHE A 9 17.78 -5.40 10.12
CA PHE A 9 19.06 -4.73 10.14
C PHE A 9 19.53 -4.44 8.71
N ASP A 10 19.48 -5.43 7.83
CA ASP A 10 19.97 -5.31 6.45
C ASP A 10 19.18 -4.29 5.62
N ASN A 11 17.87 -4.16 5.86
CA ASN A 11 17.02 -3.24 5.13
C ASN A 11 17.15 -1.77 5.58
N TYR A 12 17.60 -1.53 6.81
CA TYR A 12 17.63 -0.19 7.40
C TYR A 12 19.04 0.33 7.69
N TYR A 13 20.05 -0.55 7.71
CA TYR A 13 21.43 -0.22 8.08
C TYR A 13 22.44 -0.82 7.09
N SER A 14 23.44 -0.04 6.70
CA SER A 14 24.51 -0.51 5.79
C SER A 14 25.68 -1.14 6.57
N THR A 15 26.23 -0.43 7.55
CA THR A 15 27.42 -0.87 8.31
C THR A 15 27.47 -0.24 9.72
N LYS A 16 26.28 -0.01 10.30
CA LYS A 16 25.94 0.74 11.57
C LYS A 16 25.27 2.08 11.35
N LEU A 17 25.32 2.62 10.13
CA LEU A 17 24.65 3.88 9.80
C LEU A 17 23.27 3.60 9.20
N PRO A 18 22.22 4.33 9.63
CA PRO A 18 20.90 4.25 9.01
C PRO A 18 20.98 4.65 7.53
N ILE A 19 20.48 3.77 6.65
CA ILE A 19 20.47 3.98 5.20
C ILE A 19 19.72 5.26 4.84
N GLY A 20 18.60 5.54 5.52
CA GLY A 20 17.82 6.77 5.31
C GLY A 20 18.64 8.04 5.55
N SER A 21 19.50 8.06 6.57
CA SER A 21 20.38 9.20 6.87
C SER A 21 21.47 9.36 5.82
N ILE A 22 22.13 8.27 5.43
CA ILE A 22 23.16 8.29 4.36
C ILE A 22 22.56 8.85 3.08
N ARG A 23 21.37 8.39 2.69
CA ARG A 23 20.70 8.82 1.47
C ARG A 23 20.25 10.27 1.52
N LYS A 24 19.67 10.70 2.65
CA LYS A 24 19.31 12.10 2.83
C LYS A 24 20.52 13.03 2.70
N LEU A 25 21.66 12.63 3.27
CA LEU A 25 22.92 13.37 3.13
C LEU A 25 23.46 13.35 1.69
N ALA A 26 23.27 12.25 0.97
CA ALA A 26 23.61 12.13 -0.45
C ALA A 26 22.61 12.84 -1.38
N GLY A 27 21.61 13.55 -0.86
CA GLY A 27 20.67 14.37 -1.64
C GLY A 27 19.44 13.62 -2.18
N TYR A 28 19.20 12.38 -1.76
CA TYR A 28 18.00 11.64 -2.15
C TYR A 28 16.76 12.19 -1.42
N VAL A 29 15.74 12.57 -2.20
CA VAL A 29 14.50 13.22 -1.70
C VAL A 29 13.39 12.20 -1.39
N SER A 30 13.50 10.96 -1.89
CA SER A 30 12.41 9.99 -1.81
C SER A 30 12.07 9.58 -0.37
N LYS A 31 10.77 9.51 -0.08
CA LYS A 31 10.23 8.87 1.13
C LYS A 31 10.43 7.35 1.11
N SER A 32 10.63 6.75 -0.06
CA SER A 32 10.89 5.31 -0.20
C SER A 32 12.36 5.00 0.09
N ASN A 33 12.59 3.94 0.87
CA ASN A 33 13.94 3.43 1.17
C ASN A 33 14.60 2.73 -0.02
N ILE A 34 14.12 2.89 -1.26
CA ILE A 34 14.67 2.21 -2.43
C ILE A 34 14.80 3.24 -3.56
N TYR A 35 16.00 3.33 -4.12
CA TYR A 35 16.31 4.19 -5.26
C TYR A 35 16.88 3.30 -6.36
N TYR A 36 16.42 3.51 -7.57
CA TYR A 36 16.92 2.84 -8.75
C TYR A 36 17.81 3.80 -9.53
N ASN A 37 19.04 3.37 -9.81
CA ASN A 37 19.96 4.11 -10.68
C ASN A 37 20.20 3.28 -11.93
N THR A 38 19.61 3.68 -13.06
CA THR A 38 19.77 2.95 -14.33
C THR A 38 21.22 2.80 -14.74
N ARG A 39 22.10 3.74 -14.37
CA ARG A 39 23.53 3.67 -14.71
C ARG A 39 24.24 2.47 -14.10
N THR A 40 23.75 1.95 -12.98
CA THR A 40 24.38 0.82 -12.30
C THR A 40 23.99 -0.53 -12.91
N THR A 41 23.00 -0.59 -13.81
CA THR A 41 22.57 -1.84 -14.45
C THR A 41 23.46 -2.25 -15.62
N VAL A 42 24.15 -1.28 -16.24
CA VAL A 42 25.09 -1.53 -17.34
C VAL A 42 26.50 -1.68 -16.77
N ASN A 43 27.08 -2.88 -16.90
CA ASN A 43 28.42 -3.17 -16.39
C ASN A 43 29.47 -3.04 -17.51
N PRO A 44 30.56 -2.27 -17.31
CA PRO A 44 31.66 -2.25 -18.26
C PRO A 44 32.37 -3.62 -18.26
N ASN A 45 32.90 -4.01 -19.41
CA ASN A 45 33.66 -5.27 -19.50
C ASN A 45 35.02 -5.14 -18.79
N ASP A 46 35.59 -6.29 -18.37
CA ASP A 46 36.84 -6.33 -17.62
C ASP A 46 38.03 -5.73 -18.40
N ALA A 47 38.02 -5.89 -19.73
CA ALA A 47 39.05 -5.34 -20.60
C ALA A 47 39.05 -3.80 -20.56
N LEU A 48 37.87 -3.17 -20.62
CA LEU A 48 37.70 -1.73 -20.53
C LEU A 48 38.03 -1.20 -19.13
N LEU A 49 37.64 -1.93 -18.09
CA LEU A 49 38.02 -1.60 -16.72
C LEU A 49 39.55 -1.54 -16.56
N LYS A 50 40.24 -2.57 -17.06
CA LYS A 50 41.71 -2.67 -17.01
C LYS A 50 42.45 -1.71 -17.94
N SER A 51 41.80 -1.19 -18.98
CA SER A 51 42.43 -0.22 -19.89
C SER A 51 42.42 1.22 -19.36
N THR A 52 41.62 1.50 -18.33
CA THR A 52 41.72 2.80 -17.62
C THR A 52 43.06 2.93 -16.88
N PRO A 53 43.64 4.14 -16.76
CA PRO A 53 44.88 4.33 -16.02
C PRO A 53 44.82 3.83 -14.57
N MET A 54 43.69 4.08 -13.89
CA MET A 54 43.47 3.61 -12.52
C MET A 54 43.24 2.10 -12.47
N GLY A 55 42.41 1.56 -13.36
CA GLY A 55 42.09 0.13 -13.37
C GLY A 55 43.29 -0.75 -13.67
N SER A 56 44.14 -0.39 -14.65
CA SER A 56 45.35 -1.15 -14.96
C SER A 56 46.21 -1.40 -13.72
N PHE A 57 46.47 -0.34 -12.95
CA PHE A 57 47.18 -0.42 -11.67
C PHE A 57 46.40 -1.22 -10.63
N VAL A 58 45.14 -0.87 -10.38
CA VAL A 58 44.34 -1.42 -9.27
C VAL A 58 44.10 -2.92 -9.43
N TYR A 59 43.71 -3.39 -10.62
CA TYR A 59 43.44 -4.81 -10.85
C TYR A 59 44.72 -5.65 -10.76
N THR A 60 45.84 -5.13 -11.27
CA THR A 60 47.14 -5.81 -11.16
C THR A 60 47.61 -5.90 -9.72
N ALA A 61 47.50 -4.79 -8.97
CA ALA A 61 47.87 -4.75 -7.56
C ALA A 61 46.96 -5.68 -6.72
N LEU A 62 45.65 -5.69 -6.99
CA LEU A 62 44.70 -6.53 -6.27
C LEU A 62 45.00 -8.02 -6.47
N ASP A 63 45.25 -8.45 -7.71
CA ASP A 63 45.65 -9.84 -8.00
C ASP A 63 46.96 -10.22 -7.29
N GLY A 64 47.95 -9.33 -7.31
CA GLY A 64 49.21 -9.51 -6.59
C GLY A 64 49.02 -9.68 -5.09
N VAL A 65 48.22 -8.82 -4.45
CA VAL A 65 47.95 -8.89 -3.01
C VAL A 65 47.15 -10.13 -2.65
N LEU A 66 46.16 -10.52 -3.47
CA LEU A 66 45.37 -11.74 -3.23
C LEU A 66 46.25 -13.00 -3.29
N LYS A 67 47.18 -13.08 -4.25
CA LYS A 67 48.16 -14.16 -4.33
C LYS A 67 49.06 -14.21 -3.10
N GLN A 68 49.57 -13.07 -2.64
CA GLN A 68 50.39 -13.02 -1.42
C GLN A 68 49.60 -13.39 -0.16
N ALA A 69 48.35 -12.95 -0.05
CA ALA A 69 47.48 -13.27 1.08
C ALA A 69 47.19 -14.77 1.19
N GLN A 70 47.06 -15.47 0.05
CA GLN A 70 46.92 -16.92 0.01
C GLN A 70 48.18 -17.64 0.52
N ILE A 71 49.37 -17.14 0.19
CA ILE A 71 50.65 -17.72 0.61
C ILE A 71 50.89 -17.52 2.12
N HIS A 72 50.68 -16.30 2.60
CA HIS A 72 51.03 -15.90 3.97
C HIS A 72 49.93 -16.13 5.03
N ARG A 73 48.77 -16.69 4.64
CA ARG A 73 47.61 -16.94 5.51
C ARG A 73 47.14 -15.72 6.33
N GLY A 74 47.13 -14.54 5.71
CA GLY A 74 46.54 -13.32 6.30
C GLY A 74 47.44 -12.08 6.21
N GLY A 75 46.98 -10.97 6.80
CA GLY A 75 47.77 -9.74 6.99
C GLY A 75 47.53 -8.61 5.98
N TYR A 76 46.69 -8.81 4.95
CA TYR A 76 46.48 -7.82 3.88
C TYR A 76 45.04 -7.31 3.75
N ASP A 77 44.17 -7.52 4.75
CA ASP A 77 42.75 -7.19 4.64
C ASP A 77 42.52 -5.72 4.30
N THR A 78 43.23 -4.80 4.95
CA THR A 78 43.12 -3.36 4.66
C THR A 78 43.48 -3.04 3.22
N ALA A 79 44.57 -3.61 2.70
CA ALA A 79 45.02 -3.40 1.33
C ALA A 79 44.01 -3.99 0.32
N ILE A 80 43.49 -5.19 0.59
CA ILE A 80 42.48 -5.84 -0.26
C ILE A 80 41.20 -4.98 -0.33
N HIS A 81 40.68 -4.51 0.82
CA HIS A 81 39.47 -3.70 0.84
C HIS A 81 39.68 -2.32 0.18
N PHE A 82 40.84 -1.71 0.37
CA PHE A 82 41.19 -0.45 -0.30
C PHE A 82 41.25 -0.62 -1.83
N LEU A 83 41.93 -1.66 -2.31
CA LEU A 83 42.03 -1.94 -3.74
C LEU A 83 40.67 -2.31 -4.36
N ARG A 84 39.82 -3.04 -3.64
CA ARG A 84 38.42 -3.29 -4.06
C ARG A 84 37.62 -1.99 -4.17
N CYS A 85 37.78 -1.07 -3.21
CA CYS A 85 37.14 0.24 -3.27
C CYS A 85 37.57 1.03 -4.52
N LEU A 86 38.87 1.04 -4.84
CA LEU A 86 39.36 1.69 -6.06
C LEU A 86 38.88 1.00 -7.35
N ALA A 87 38.70 -0.33 -7.34
CA ALA A 87 38.16 -1.06 -8.46
C ALA A 87 36.69 -0.66 -8.72
N GLU A 88 35.89 -0.56 -7.66
CA GLU A 88 34.50 -0.07 -7.75
C GLU A 88 34.44 1.40 -8.20
N LEU A 89 35.34 2.27 -7.72
CA LEU A 89 35.42 3.65 -8.20
C LEU A 89 35.77 3.74 -9.70
N THR A 90 36.60 2.83 -10.20
CA THR A 90 36.92 2.75 -11.64
C THR A 90 35.67 2.40 -12.46
N LYS A 91 34.86 1.47 -11.95
CA LYS A 91 33.58 1.10 -12.56
C LYS A 91 32.59 2.27 -12.57
N VAL A 92 32.41 2.92 -11.42
CA VAL A 92 31.52 4.10 -11.29
C VAL A 92 31.97 5.21 -12.22
N PHE A 93 33.28 5.47 -12.31
CA PHE A 93 33.83 6.47 -13.24
C PHE A 93 33.42 6.21 -14.69
N LEU A 94 33.57 4.98 -15.19
CA LEU A 94 33.16 4.64 -16.56
C LEU A 94 31.65 4.74 -16.77
N GLN A 95 30.86 4.27 -15.80
CA GLN A 95 29.39 4.36 -15.85
C GLN A 95 28.92 5.82 -15.93
N ASP A 96 29.47 6.69 -15.08
CA ASP A 96 29.12 8.11 -15.06
C ASP A 96 29.65 8.88 -16.26
N ALA A 97 30.86 8.55 -16.75
CA ALA A 97 31.40 9.11 -17.99
C ALA A 97 30.51 8.79 -19.19
N ALA A 98 30.13 7.52 -19.36
CA ALA A 98 29.24 7.10 -20.44
C ALA A 98 27.87 7.78 -20.32
N ALA A 99 27.24 7.74 -19.13
CA ALA A 99 25.94 8.34 -18.91
C ALA A 99 25.95 9.86 -19.15
N LEU A 100 27.00 10.56 -18.70
CA LEU A 100 27.12 11.99 -18.92
C LEU A 100 27.22 12.34 -20.41
N LEU A 101 27.99 11.57 -21.18
CA LEU A 101 28.12 11.75 -22.63
C LEU A 101 26.86 11.32 -23.41
N CYS A 102 26.00 10.47 -22.83
CA CYS A 102 24.69 10.16 -23.39
C CYS A 102 23.69 11.31 -23.19
N VAL A 103 23.70 11.95 -22.02
CA VAL A 103 22.74 13.01 -21.67
C VAL A 103 23.19 14.38 -22.18
N LYS A 104 24.50 14.65 -22.18
CA LYS A 104 25.10 15.95 -22.53
C LYS A 104 26.32 15.75 -23.41
N GLU A 105 26.10 15.50 -24.69
CA GLU A 105 27.16 15.24 -25.66
C GLU A 105 28.15 16.41 -25.77
N GLU A 106 27.70 17.65 -25.61
CA GLU A 106 28.53 18.87 -25.56
C GLU A 106 29.69 18.80 -24.52
N ARG A 107 29.57 17.96 -23.49
CA ARG A 107 30.61 17.79 -22.47
C ARG A 107 31.77 16.92 -22.93
N SER A 108 31.71 16.30 -24.11
CA SER A 108 32.84 15.58 -24.71
C SER A 108 34.09 16.45 -24.86
N ASN A 109 33.90 17.77 -24.97
CA ASN A 109 35.00 18.74 -25.11
C ASN A 109 35.67 19.11 -23.77
N HIS A 110 35.22 18.57 -22.65
CA HIS A 110 35.84 18.85 -21.36
C HIS A 110 37.19 18.13 -21.23
N PHE A 111 38.17 18.79 -20.61
CA PHE A 111 39.57 18.31 -20.50
C PHE A 111 39.70 16.89 -19.94
N MET A 112 38.79 16.49 -19.04
CA MET A 112 38.72 15.12 -18.52
C MET A 112 38.55 14.06 -19.63
N PHE A 113 37.74 14.34 -20.65
CA PHE A 113 37.41 13.38 -21.70
C PHE A 113 38.44 13.35 -22.83
N GLN A 114 39.15 14.46 -23.07
CA GLN A 114 40.11 14.60 -24.16
C GLN A 114 41.44 13.88 -23.91
N ASN A 115 41.81 13.66 -22.64
CA ASN A 115 43.14 13.12 -22.30
C ASN A 115 43.13 11.62 -21.95
N LEU A 116 41.99 10.96 -22.09
CA LEU A 116 41.83 9.56 -21.69
C LEU A 116 41.58 8.69 -22.92
N ALA A 117 42.66 8.09 -23.45
CA ALA A 117 42.61 7.21 -24.62
C ALA A 117 41.59 6.06 -24.50
N VAL A 118 41.30 5.62 -23.27
CA VAL A 118 40.27 4.61 -22.99
C VAL A 118 38.87 5.05 -23.44
N LEU A 119 38.56 6.36 -23.35
CA LEU A 119 37.26 6.91 -23.73
C LEU A 119 37.11 7.09 -25.25
N GLU A 120 38.23 7.07 -25.98
CA GLU A 120 38.26 7.07 -27.45
C GLU A 120 38.24 5.65 -28.03
N SER A 121 38.36 4.62 -27.18
CA SER A 121 38.41 3.23 -27.63
C SER A 121 37.04 2.73 -28.12
N GLN A 122 37.07 1.79 -29.08
CA GLN A 122 35.86 1.14 -29.57
C GLN A 122 35.06 0.45 -28.44
N ALA A 123 35.76 -0.15 -27.48
CA ALA A 123 35.14 -0.80 -26.33
C ALA A 123 34.30 0.18 -25.49
N PHE A 124 34.78 1.42 -25.31
CA PHE A 124 34.02 2.45 -24.62
C PHE A 124 32.85 2.96 -25.47
N TYR A 125 33.01 3.07 -26.79
CA TYR A 125 31.92 3.44 -27.70
C TYR A 125 30.76 2.44 -27.62
N ASP A 126 31.05 1.14 -27.67
CA ASP A 126 30.05 0.08 -27.55
C ASP A 126 29.36 0.12 -26.17
N PHE A 127 30.13 0.35 -25.10
CA PHE A 127 29.60 0.51 -23.75
C PHE A 127 28.71 1.75 -23.61
N LYS A 128 29.11 2.90 -24.19
CA LYS A 128 28.27 4.11 -24.27
C LYS A 128 26.98 3.83 -25.03
N GLY A 129 27.01 3.04 -26.09
CA GLY A 129 25.83 2.60 -26.83
C GLY A 129 24.83 1.82 -25.96
N GLN A 130 25.34 0.87 -25.16
CA GLN A 130 24.52 0.11 -24.20
C GLN A 130 23.94 1.04 -23.11
N MET A 131 24.76 1.94 -22.56
CA MET A 131 24.32 2.93 -21.57
C MET A 131 23.22 3.84 -22.14
N ALA A 132 23.36 4.30 -23.38
CA ALA A 132 22.35 5.11 -24.07
C ALA A 132 21.04 4.35 -24.29
N SER A 133 21.12 3.04 -24.58
CA SER A 133 19.93 2.19 -24.67
C SER A 133 19.24 2.08 -23.30
N ALA A 134 19.98 1.78 -22.24
CA ALA A 134 19.46 1.64 -20.88
C ALA A 134 18.80 2.93 -20.37
N ILE A 135 19.45 4.08 -20.52
CA ILE A 135 18.90 5.38 -20.11
C ILE A 135 17.64 5.75 -20.91
N ARG A 136 17.61 5.50 -22.22
CA ARG A 136 16.41 5.79 -23.05
C ARG A 136 15.21 4.94 -22.68
N HIS A 137 15.43 3.75 -22.16
CA HIS A 137 14.39 2.79 -21.80
C HIS A 137 14.32 2.63 -20.27
N GLU A 138 14.66 3.70 -19.53
CA GLU A 138 14.62 3.72 -18.08
C GLU A 138 13.18 3.53 -17.60
N VAL A 139 12.85 2.29 -17.27
CA VAL A 139 11.66 1.92 -16.52
C VAL A 139 12.16 1.50 -15.16
N SER A 140 11.93 2.34 -14.15
CA SER A 140 12.25 1.99 -12.77
C SER A 140 11.45 0.73 -12.41
N PRO A 141 12.10 -0.36 -11.97
CA PRO A 141 11.36 -1.54 -11.49
C PRO A 141 10.52 -1.21 -10.24
N LEU A 142 10.81 -0.09 -9.56
CA LEU A 142 10.04 0.40 -8.43
C LEU A 142 8.77 1.15 -8.87
N ASP A 143 8.75 1.64 -10.11
CA ASP A 143 7.58 2.28 -10.73
C ASP A 143 6.73 1.25 -11.47
N ALA A 144 7.11 -0.03 -11.43
CA ALA A 144 6.24 -1.13 -11.83
C ALA A 144 5.01 -1.14 -10.93
N THR A 145 4.00 -0.36 -11.32
CA THR A 145 2.69 -0.41 -10.67
C THR A 145 2.21 -1.85 -10.72
N ILE A 146 1.53 -2.30 -9.66
CA ILE A 146 0.90 -3.63 -9.63
C ILE A 146 0.16 -3.87 -10.96
N LYS A 147 -0.51 -2.86 -11.53
CA LYS A 147 -1.18 -2.91 -12.84
C LYS A 147 -0.30 -3.32 -14.04
N SER A 148 0.99 -3.01 -14.07
CA SER A 148 1.90 -3.40 -15.16
C SER A 148 2.47 -4.81 -15.01
N VAL A 149 2.49 -5.34 -13.78
CA VAL A 149 2.92 -6.72 -13.46
C VAL A 149 1.72 -7.67 -13.43
N LEU A 150 0.52 -7.12 -13.18
CA LEU A 150 -0.75 -7.83 -13.10
C LEU A 150 -1.29 -8.44 -14.38
N PRO A 151 -0.93 -8.08 -15.64
CA PRO A 151 -1.60 -8.70 -16.79
C PRO A 151 -1.53 -10.23 -16.76
N GLY A 152 -0.36 -10.77 -16.40
CA GLY A 152 -0.18 -12.21 -16.21
C GLY A 152 -0.90 -12.76 -14.98
N VAL A 153 -0.94 -12.02 -13.87
CA VAL A 153 -1.65 -12.44 -12.65
C VAL A 153 -3.17 -12.44 -12.86
N LEU A 154 -3.71 -11.43 -13.53
CA LEU A 154 -5.11 -11.33 -13.90
C LEU A 154 -5.50 -12.40 -14.91
N GLU A 155 -4.60 -12.75 -15.84
CA GLU A 155 -4.79 -13.86 -16.76
C GLU A 155 -4.86 -15.18 -15.99
N ILE A 156 -3.90 -15.47 -15.11
CA ILE A 156 -3.92 -16.66 -14.24
C ILE A 156 -5.17 -16.69 -13.36
N GLN A 157 -5.56 -15.55 -12.78
CA GLN A 157 -6.75 -15.44 -11.94
C GLN A 157 -8.02 -15.73 -12.75
N ARG A 158 -8.14 -15.19 -13.97
CA ARG A 158 -9.26 -15.48 -14.88
C ARG A 158 -9.31 -16.94 -15.28
N THR A 159 -8.15 -17.53 -15.62
CA THR A 159 -8.06 -18.96 -15.94
C THR A 159 -8.48 -19.82 -14.75
N THR A 160 -8.05 -19.45 -13.54
CA THR A 160 -8.41 -20.17 -12.30
C THR A 160 -9.91 -20.05 -12.02
N HIS A 161 -10.50 -18.86 -12.14
CA HIS A 161 -11.96 -18.69 -11.99
C HIS A 161 -12.72 -19.52 -13.02
N SER A 162 -12.30 -19.52 -14.29
CA SER A 162 -12.95 -20.33 -15.33
C SER A 162 -12.84 -21.84 -15.04
N MET A 163 -11.69 -22.32 -14.53
CA MET A 163 -11.54 -23.71 -14.11
C MET A 163 -12.42 -24.07 -12.92
N VAL A 164 -12.56 -23.15 -11.95
CA VAL A 164 -13.44 -23.33 -10.78
C VAL A 164 -14.91 -23.36 -11.20
N GLU A 165 -15.34 -22.48 -12.11
CA GLU A 165 -16.71 -22.50 -12.66
C GLU A 165 -17.01 -23.80 -13.42
N GLN A 166 -16.06 -24.28 -14.24
CA GLN A 166 -16.20 -25.58 -14.91
C GLN A 166 -16.27 -26.75 -13.94
N LEU A 167 -15.51 -26.68 -12.84
CA LEU A 167 -15.56 -27.70 -11.79
C LEU A 167 -16.90 -27.65 -11.04
N GLY A 168 -17.40 -26.45 -10.73
CA GLY A 168 -18.72 -26.24 -10.15
C GLY A 168 -19.82 -26.90 -10.99
N GLY A 169 -19.84 -26.62 -12.30
CA GLY A 169 -20.81 -27.25 -13.20
C GLY A 169 -20.71 -28.78 -13.26
N LYS A 170 -19.51 -29.36 -13.16
CA LYS A 170 -19.34 -30.82 -13.08
C LYS A 170 -19.85 -31.41 -11.76
N VAL A 171 -19.66 -30.70 -10.65
CA VAL A 171 -20.18 -31.09 -9.33
C VAL A 171 -21.70 -31.02 -9.33
N ASP A 172 -22.29 -30.00 -9.94
CA ASP A 172 -23.74 -29.88 -10.09
C ASP A 172 -24.32 -31.03 -10.92
N CYS A 173 -23.71 -31.36 -12.07
CA CYS A 173 -24.12 -32.52 -12.87
C CYS A 173 -23.97 -33.85 -12.10
N PHE A 174 -22.90 -34.00 -11.29
CA PHE A 174 -22.72 -35.18 -10.45
C PHE A 174 -23.80 -35.26 -9.37
N HIS A 175 -24.13 -34.13 -8.74
CA HIS A 175 -25.17 -34.03 -7.73
C HIS A 175 -26.55 -34.39 -8.30
N GLU A 176 -26.88 -33.87 -9.49
CA GLU A 176 -28.09 -34.26 -10.23
C GLU A 176 -28.12 -35.75 -10.55
N ALA A 177 -27.01 -36.32 -11.03
CA ALA A 177 -26.92 -37.75 -11.34
C ALA A 177 -27.10 -38.63 -10.08
N VAL A 178 -26.55 -38.21 -8.92
CA VAL A 178 -26.72 -38.90 -7.63
C VAL A 178 -28.18 -38.79 -7.15
N HIS A 179 -28.81 -37.62 -7.27
CA HIS A 179 -30.22 -37.46 -6.93
C HIS A 179 -31.12 -38.33 -7.81
N GLU A 180 -30.87 -38.37 -9.12
CA GLU A 180 -31.65 -39.18 -10.05
C GLU A 180 -31.47 -40.68 -9.79
N ALA A 181 -30.25 -41.13 -9.51
CA ALA A 181 -29.99 -42.50 -9.09
C ALA A 181 -30.70 -42.85 -7.77
N THR A 182 -30.70 -41.94 -6.80
CA THR A 182 -31.38 -42.12 -5.50
C THR A 182 -32.90 -42.19 -5.68
N ARG A 183 -33.47 -41.33 -6.52
CA ARG A 183 -34.90 -41.36 -6.90
C ARG A 183 -35.25 -42.68 -7.57
N SER A 184 -34.46 -43.13 -8.55
CA SER A 184 -34.68 -44.40 -9.25
C SER A 184 -34.63 -45.61 -8.29
N ILE A 185 -33.67 -45.65 -7.37
CA ILE A 185 -33.58 -46.69 -6.34
C ILE A 185 -34.82 -46.67 -5.43
N SER A 186 -35.24 -45.47 -4.98
CA SER A 186 -36.43 -45.31 -4.14
C SER A 186 -37.70 -45.82 -4.84
N GLU A 187 -37.91 -45.46 -6.10
CA GLU A 187 -39.04 -45.92 -6.90
C GLU A 187 -39.05 -47.45 -7.09
N ASP A 188 -37.89 -48.06 -7.33
CA ASP A 188 -37.76 -49.51 -7.48
C ASP A 188 -38.01 -50.26 -6.17
N VAL A 189 -37.54 -49.72 -5.04
CA VAL A 189 -37.82 -50.27 -3.70
C VAL A 189 -39.32 -50.20 -3.41
N THR A 190 -39.94 -49.04 -3.63
CA THR A 190 -41.38 -48.85 -3.44
C THR A 190 -42.20 -49.78 -4.32
N ARG A 191 -41.81 -49.97 -5.59
CA ARG A 191 -42.46 -50.91 -6.52
C ARG A 191 -42.36 -52.36 -6.05
N LYS A 192 -41.19 -52.79 -5.56
CA LYS A 192 -40.99 -54.15 -5.01
C LYS A 192 -41.80 -54.38 -3.73
N LEU A 193 -41.81 -53.41 -2.82
CA LEU A 193 -42.61 -53.46 -1.60
C LEU A 193 -44.10 -53.53 -1.91
N GLN A 194 -44.59 -52.72 -2.86
CA GLN A 194 -45.98 -52.77 -3.30
C GLN A 194 -46.32 -54.12 -3.94
N GLY A 195 -45.42 -54.70 -4.73
CA GLY A 195 -45.56 -56.04 -5.29
C GLY A 195 -45.70 -57.12 -4.20
N LEU A 196 -44.85 -57.07 -3.17
CA LEU A 196 -44.92 -57.97 -2.01
C LEU A 196 -46.24 -57.81 -1.24
N CYS A 197 -46.66 -56.57 -0.98
CA CYS A 197 -47.93 -56.28 -0.32
C CYS A 197 -49.11 -56.87 -1.10
N ASN A 198 -49.15 -56.67 -2.42
CA ASN A 198 -50.19 -57.23 -3.29
C ASN A 198 -50.18 -58.76 -3.30
N HIS A 199 -49.00 -59.40 -3.34
CA HIS A 199 -48.88 -60.85 -3.30
C HIS A 199 -49.38 -61.43 -1.96
N LEU A 200 -48.95 -60.84 -0.84
CA LEU A 200 -49.40 -61.25 0.49
C LEU A 200 -50.91 -61.08 0.66
N LYS A 201 -51.49 -60.00 0.11
CA LYS A 201 -52.94 -59.78 0.11
C LYS A 201 -53.68 -60.90 -0.63
N ARG A 202 -53.23 -61.27 -1.83
CA ARG A 202 -53.79 -62.41 -2.58
C ARG A 202 -53.67 -63.73 -1.82
N CYS A 203 -52.51 -64.02 -1.21
CA CYS A 203 -52.34 -65.22 -0.39
C CYS A 203 -53.27 -65.26 0.83
N LEU A 204 -53.62 -64.10 1.39
CA LEU A 204 -54.58 -63.97 2.48
C LEU A 204 -56.01 -64.27 2.02
N ASP A 205 -56.35 -63.82 0.80
CA ASP A 205 -57.65 -64.02 0.18
C ASP A 205 -57.87 -65.47 -0.28
N ASP A 206 -56.83 -66.12 -0.84
CA ASP A 206 -56.89 -67.48 -1.40
C ASP A 206 -56.88 -68.61 -0.35
N LYS A 207 -56.49 -68.35 0.90
CA LYS A 207 -56.47 -69.37 1.96
C LYS A 207 -57.57 -69.12 3.00
N GLN A 208 -58.34 -70.17 3.28
CA GLN A 208 -59.23 -70.33 4.44
C GLN A 208 -58.38 -70.44 5.74
N MET A 209 -57.58 -69.41 6.03
CA MET A 209 -56.66 -69.41 7.16
C MET A 209 -57.42 -69.21 8.48
N GLU A 210 -57.23 -70.15 9.41
CA GLU A 210 -57.73 -70.09 10.78
C GLU A 210 -57.45 -68.73 11.43
N GLY A 211 -58.47 -68.19 12.11
CA GLY A 211 -58.58 -66.77 12.49
C GLY A 211 -57.45 -66.18 13.32
N ASN A 212 -56.60 -66.99 13.96
CA ASN A 212 -55.43 -66.49 14.69
C ASN A 212 -54.25 -66.10 13.78
N ARG A 213 -54.10 -66.71 12.61
CA ARG A 213 -53.05 -66.30 11.64
C ARG A 213 -53.43 -65.02 10.92
N ARG A 214 -54.72 -64.77 10.68
CA ARG A 214 -55.23 -63.53 10.08
C ARG A 214 -54.93 -62.29 10.92
N ARG A 215 -55.08 -62.36 12.26
CA ARG A 215 -54.78 -61.22 13.14
C ARG A 215 -53.29 -60.84 13.16
N LYS A 216 -52.39 -61.82 13.19
CA LYS A 216 -50.94 -61.56 13.15
C LYS A 216 -50.50 -60.98 11.80
N LEU A 217 -51.07 -61.44 10.69
CA LEU A 217 -50.78 -60.85 9.38
C LEU A 217 -51.33 -59.44 9.24
N ALA A 218 -52.57 -59.18 9.70
CA ALA A 218 -53.17 -57.86 9.65
C ALA A 218 -52.33 -56.80 10.39
N HIS A 219 -51.82 -57.14 11.58
CA HIS A 219 -50.91 -56.27 12.32
C HIS A 219 -49.61 -55.99 11.56
N CYS A 220 -49.04 -56.99 10.88
CA CYS A 220 -47.84 -56.82 10.07
C CYS A 220 -48.07 -55.85 8.90
N PHE A 221 -49.23 -55.94 8.24
CA PHE A 221 -49.61 -54.99 7.19
C PHE A 221 -49.79 -53.56 7.70
N THR A 222 -50.37 -53.37 8.88
CA THR A 222 -50.49 -52.03 9.48
C THR A 222 -49.13 -51.43 9.79
N SER A 223 -48.19 -52.22 10.33
CA SER A 223 -46.82 -51.74 10.60
C SER A 223 -46.05 -51.41 9.31
N ILE A 224 -46.19 -52.20 8.25
CA ILE A 224 -45.56 -51.90 6.95
C ILE A 224 -46.18 -50.63 6.33
N GLY A 225 -47.50 -50.47 6.41
CA GLY A 225 -48.18 -49.26 5.93
C GLY A 225 -47.74 -48.00 6.66
N GLN A 226 -47.50 -48.09 7.98
CA GLN A 226 -46.95 -46.98 8.76
C GLN A 226 -45.51 -46.62 8.35
N LEU A 227 -44.66 -47.62 8.09
CA LEU A 227 -43.29 -47.37 7.62
C LEU A 227 -43.23 -46.74 6.23
N LEU A 228 -44.17 -47.07 5.34
CA LEU A 228 -44.27 -46.46 4.02
C LEU A 228 -44.76 -45.00 4.10
N ASN A 229 -45.73 -44.71 4.96
CA ASN A 229 -46.26 -43.34 5.11
C ASN A 229 -45.30 -42.39 5.84
N MET A 230 -44.39 -42.89 6.68
CA MET A 230 -43.37 -42.05 7.32
C MET A 230 -42.30 -41.53 6.34
N SER A 231 -42.20 -42.10 5.14
CA SER A 231 -41.18 -41.70 4.16
C SER A 231 -41.60 -40.54 3.25
N GLU A 232 -42.88 -40.15 3.24
CA GLU A 232 -43.36 -39.05 2.38
C GLU A 232 -43.25 -37.68 3.09
N ASP A 233 -43.37 -37.64 4.43
CA ASP A 233 -43.39 -36.39 5.20
C ASP A 233 -41.98 -35.81 5.48
N ASP A 234 -40.91 -36.61 5.43
CA ASP A 234 -39.54 -36.15 5.71
C ASP A 234 -38.80 -35.57 4.47
N ALA A 235 -39.35 -35.76 3.26
CA ALA A 235 -38.70 -35.33 2.01
C ALA A 235 -38.93 -33.84 1.65
N GLU A 236 -39.92 -33.17 2.26
CA GLU A 236 -40.20 -31.74 2.00
C GLU A 236 -39.40 -30.79 2.91
N SER A 237 -38.70 -31.27 3.94
CA SER A 237 -38.00 -30.42 4.91
C SER A 237 -36.57 -30.02 4.50
N ASP A 238 -35.98 -30.62 3.45
CA ASP A 238 -34.55 -30.43 3.11
C ASP A 238 -34.31 -29.35 2.03
N GLY A 239 -35.37 -28.65 1.59
CA GLY A 239 -35.28 -27.53 0.64
C GLY A 239 -34.81 -26.21 1.26
N ASP A 240 -34.92 -26.05 2.58
CA ASP A 240 -34.70 -24.76 3.27
C ASP A 240 -33.24 -24.54 3.71
N THR A 241 -32.46 -25.62 3.86
CA THR A 241 -31.02 -25.56 4.22
C THR A 241 -30.13 -25.04 3.09
N ARG A 242 -30.63 -25.04 1.84
CA ARG A 242 -29.89 -24.54 0.67
C ARG A 242 -29.86 -23.01 0.61
N HIS A 243 -30.86 -22.34 1.17
CA HIS A 243 -30.93 -20.87 1.16
C HIS A 243 -30.03 -20.21 2.22
N GLU A 244 -29.62 -20.96 3.26
CA GLU A 244 -28.75 -20.50 4.34
C GLU A 244 -27.24 -20.60 4.00
N LEU A 245 -26.86 -21.55 3.15
CA LEU A 245 -25.47 -21.72 2.68
C LEU A 245 -25.05 -20.74 1.57
N GLU A 246 -25.99 -20.25 0.75
CA GLU A 246 -25.69 -19.21 -0.25
C GLU A 246 -25.61 -17.81 0.38
N GLN A 247 -26.32 -17.55 1.49
CA GLN A 247 -26.20 -16.29 2.23
C GLN A 247 -24.89 -16.14 2.99
N THR A 248 -24.21 -17.24 3.33
CA THR A 248 -22.92 -17.20 4.04
C THR A 248 -21.71 -16.97 3.11
N PHE A 249 -21.82 -17.25 1.80
CA PHE A 249 -20.71 -17.02 0.85
C PHE A 249 -20.78 -15.67 0.10
N ALA A 250 -21.94 -15.01 0.03
CA ALA A 250 -22.09 -13.70 -0.62
C ALA A 250 -21.81 -12.48 0.30
N GLY A 251 -21.56 -12.70 1.60
CA GLY A 251 -21.52 -11.65 2.62
C GLY A 251 -20.18 -10.94 2.87
N ASN A 252 -19.17 -11.06 1.99
CA ASN A 252 -17.89 -10.37 2.15
C ASN A 252 -17.55 -9.51 0.93
N ASN A 253 -18.37 -8.51 0.66
CA ASN A 253 -17.99 -7.30 -0.07
C ASN A 253 -19.06 -6.22 0.17
N LEU A 254 -18.96 -5.50 1.29
CA LEU A 254 -19.66 -4.22 1.44
C LEU A 254 -18.74 -3.22 2.15
N PHE A 255 -18.04 -2.47 1.32
CA PHE A 255 -17.34 -1.25 1.68
C PHE A 255 -18.17 -0.10 1.10
N GLU A 256 -19.05 0.51 1.89
CA GLU A 256 -19.67 1.82 1.63
C GLU A 256 -20.06 2.40 3.00
N SER A 257 -19.46 3.52 3.44
CA SER A 257 -19.83 4.90 3.07
C SER A 257 -21.16 5.32 3.71
N GLU A 258 -21.11 5.91 4.91
CA GLU A 258 -22.20 6.76 5.39
C GLU A 258 -21.75 8.22 5.41
N GLU A 259 -22.19 8.92 4.37
CA GLU A 259 -22.40 10.35 4.31
C GLU A 259 -23.71 10.72 5.03
N GLN A 260 -23.65 11.75 5.86
CA GLN A 260 -24.76 12.66 6.17
C GLN A 260 -24.06 14.03 6.30
N GLY A 261 -24.30 15.05 5.48
CA GLY A 261 -25.54 15.60 4.99
C GLY A 261 -25.62 17.03 5.53
N LEU A 262 -25.25 18.05 4.74
CA LEU A 262 -25.45 19.46 5.10
C LEU A 262 -25.48 20.37 3.87
N SER A 263 -26.72 20.71 3.49
CA SER A 263 -27.27 21.90 2.83
C SER A 263 -26.33 22.82 2.04
N THR A 264 -26.54 22.84 0.72
CA THR A 264 -26.11 23.88 -0.22
C THR A 264 -27.16 24.99 -0.31
N GLU A 265 -26.76 26.23 -0.08
CA GLU A 265 -27.45 27.46 -0.52
C GLU A 265 -26.62 28.08 -1.67
N PRO A 266 -27.25 28.62 -2.72
CA PRO A 266 -26.55 29.18 -3.87
C PRO A 266 -26.13 30.63 -3.61
N PHE A 267 -24.86 30.95 -3.85
CA PHE A 267 -24.37 32.33 -3.84
C PHE A 267 -24.16 32.79 -5.29
N GLU A 268 -24.93 33.80 -5.68
CA GLU A 268 -24.86 34.50 -6.96
C GLU A 268 -23.54 35.29 -7.07
N SER A 269 -22.85 35.17 -8.20
CA SER A 269 -21.67 35.97 -8.53
C SER A 269 -22.02 36.95 -9.64
N GLU A 270 -22.15 38.23 -9.28
CA GLU A 270 -22.14 39.36 -10.21
C GLU A 270 -20.74 39.55 -10.81
N GLU A 271 -20.63 39.35 -12.12
CA GLU A 271 -19.52 39.87 -12.92
C GLU A 271 -19.81 41.35 -13.27
N GLN A 272 -18.96 42.26 -12.81
CA GLN A 272 -18.85 43.59 -13.38
C GLN A 272 -17.50 43.75 -14.07
N GLY A 273 -17.56 43.93 -15.39
CA GLY A 273 -16.42 44.19 -16.24
C GLY A 273 -15.91 45.62 -16.19
N LEU A 274 -14.72 45.81 -16.76
CA LEU A 274 -14.14 47.06 -17.26
C LEU A 274 -13.06 46.61 -18.25
N SER A 275 -13.24 46.78 -19.56
CA SER A 275 -13.21 48.01 -20.36
C SER A 275 -11.90 48.11 -21.15
N THR A 276 -12.12 48.31 -22.44
CA THR A 276 -11.24 48.38 -23.60
C THR A 276 -10.31 49.60 -23.63
N GLY A 277 -9.16 49.49 -24.31
CA GLY A 277 -8.53 50.64 -24.96
C GLY A 277 -7.13 50.37 -25.56
N PRO A 278 -6.79 50.85 -26.78
CA PRO A 278 -5.87 50.16 -27.68
C PRO A 278 -4.57 50.90 -28.02
N ASN A 279 -3.59 50.15 -28.56
CA ASN A 279 -2.55 50.57 -29.52
C ASN A 279 -1.67 49.34 -29.81
N ALA A 280 -0.97 49.12 -30.92
CA ALA A 280 -1.04 49.51 -32.33
C ALA A 280 0.15 48.77 -33.00
N THR A 281 -0.12 48.04 -34.09
CA THR A 281 0.81 47.71 -35.22
C THR A 281 2.24 47.21 -34.94
N ARG A 282 2.55 45.95 -35.33
CA ARG A 282 3.31 45.63 -36.57
C ARG A 282 3.53 44.13 -36.80
N ASP A 283 3.49 43.83 -38.11
CA ASP A 283 3.85 42.64 -38.90
C ASP A 283 4.70 41.52 -38.27
N ALA A 284 4.26 40.27 -38.45
CA ALA A 284 5.01 39.22 -39.17
C ALA A 284 4.17 37.93 -39.30
N THR A 285 4.09 37.42 -40.51
CA THR A 285 3.47 36.16 -40.92
C THR A 285 4.34 34.94 -40.57
N VAL A 286 3.67 33.79 -40.44
CA VAL A 286 4.18 32.40 -40.52
C VAL A 286 4.68 31.75 -39.21
N ALA A 287 3.81 30.92 -38.60
CA ALA A 287 4.01 29.48 -38.37
C ALA A 287 3.02 28.98 -37.30
N VAL A 288 1.92 28.36 -37.74
CA VAL A 288 0.92 27.74 -36.87
C VAL A 288 1.51 26.45 -36.29
N SER A 289 1.90 26.49 -35.02
CA SER A 289 2.07 25.31 -34.18
C SER A 289 0.96 25.31 -33.12
N ARG A 290 -0.03 24.44 -33.29
CA ARG A 290 -1.11 24.20 -32.32
C ARG A 290 -0.52 23.52 -31.08
N THR A 291 -0.16 24.30 -30.07
CA THR A 291 0.07 23.80 -28.72
C THR A 291 -1.28 23.73 -28.01
N ARG A 292 -1.83 22.52 -27.84
CA ARG A 292 -2.97 22.27 -26.94
C ARG A 292 -2.50 22.54 -25.50
N VAL A 293 -2.85 23.70 -24.96
CA VAL A 293 -2.80 23.96 -23.51
C VAL A 293 -4.01 23.28 -22.90
N PHE A 294 -3.83 22.10 -22.30
CA PHE A 294 -4.79 21.52 -21.38
C PHE A 294 -4.72 22.32 -20.08
N GLY A 295 -5.58 23.33 -19.94
CA GLY A 295 -5.83 24.01 -18.67
C GLY A 295 -6.61 23.09 -17.74
N SER A 296 -5.91 22.20 -17.04
CA SER A 296 -6.44 21.59 -15.83
C SER A 296 -6.19 22.57 -14.69
N SER A 297 -7.17 23.43 -14.43
CA SER A 297 -7.19 24.28 -13.24
C SER A 297 -7.49 23.42 -12.02
N THR A 298 -6.59 22.50 -11.65
CA THR A 298 -6.59 21.95 -10.31
C THR A 298 -6.23 23.11 -9.39
N VAL A 299 -7.20 23.56 -8.58
CA VAL A 299 -6.96 24.51 -7.49
C VAL A 299 -5.87 23.90 -6.62
N THR A 300 -4.64 24.36 -6.79
CA THR A 300 -3.50 23.91 -5.99
C THR A 300 -3.74 24.41 -4.58
N SER A 301 -3.97 23.49 -3.65
CA SER A 301 -4.06 23.83 -2.23
C SER A 301 -2.77 24.55 -1.82
N PRO A 302 -2.84 25.66 -1.06
CA PRO A 302 -1.64 26.33 -0.59
C PRO A 302 -0.76 25.39 0.24
N GLU A 303 0.52 25.28 -0.12
CA GLU A 303 1.51 24.49 0.64
C GLU A 303 1.98 25.28 1.87
N LYS A 304 1.22 25.26 2.97
CA LYS A 304 1.75 25.66 4.28
C LYS A 304 2.38 24.45 4.98
N ARG A 305 3.64 24.58 5.40
CA ARG A 305 4.36 23.57 6.19
C ARG A 305 4.48 24.01 7.64
N LEU A 306 4.44 23.05 8.56
CA LEU A 306 4.75 23.30 9.97
C LEU A 306 6.20 23.76 10.11
N ALA A 307 6.45 24.77 10.96
CA ALA A 307 7.80 25.11 11.35
C ALA A 307 8.50 23.89 11.98
N PRO A 308 9.79 23.64 11.69
CA PRO A 308 10.52 22.52 12.28
C PRO A 308 10.54 22.55 13.80
N LYS A 309 10.60 23.77 14.38
CA LYS A 309 10.59 24.05 15.81
C LYS A 309 9.98 25.43 16.05
N TYR A 310 9.22 25.56 17.13
CA TYR A 310 8.72 26.83 17.65
C TYR A 310 9.56 27.23 18.86
N HIS A 311 10.01 28.47 18.92
CA HIS A 311 10.85 28.99 20.00
C HIS A 311 10.05 29.78 21.05
N SER A 312 8.81 30.14 20.72
CA SER A 312 7.88 30.84 21.61
C SER A 312 6.43 30.38 21.38
N LEU A 313 5.58 30.55 22.39
CA LEU A 313 4.13 30.39 22.24
C LEU A 313 3.56 31.51 21.35
N LYS A 314 4.20 32.68 21.34
CA LYS A 314 3.84 33.77 20.43
C LYS A 314 3.96 33.36 18.96
N GLU A 315 5.06 32.71 18.57
CA GLU A 315 5.20 32.18 17.20
C GLU A 315 4.08 31.18 16.84
N ILE A 316 3.66 30.34 17.80
CA ILE A 316 2.55 29.40 17.59
C ILE A 316 1.24 30.15 17.37
N LEU A 317 0.96 31.21 18.15
CA LEU A 317 -0.24 32.04 18.02
C LEU A 317 -0.24 32.81 16.70
N ASP A 318 0.87 33.46 16.36
CA ASP A 318 1.03 34.23 15.12
C ASP A 318 0.80 33.34 13.89
N ASP A 319 1.37 32.12 13.88
CA ASP A 319 1.15 31.14 12.79
C ASP A 319 -0.30 30.67 12.66
N TRP A 320 -1.04 30.65 13.77
CA TRP A 320 -2.43 30.21 13.82
C TRP A 320 -3.39 31.32 13.38
N GLN A 321 -3.08 32.56 13.74
CA GLN A 321 -3.91 33.75 13.56
C GLN A 321 -3.55 34.60 12.34
N ASP A 322 -2.50 34.26 11.58
CA ASP A 322 -2.15 34.95 10.33
C ASP A 322 -3.40 35.11 9.43
N PRO A 323 -3.81 36.35 9.09
CA PRO A 323 -5.05 36.60 8.36
C PRO A 323 -5.02 36.07 6.92
N ASN A 324 -3.82 35.92 6.33
CA ASN A 324 -3.65 35.50 4.95
C ASN A 324 -3.41 34.00 4.83
N ASN A 325 -2.68 33.42 5.80
CA ASN A 325 -2.24 32.03 5.71
C ASN A 325 -2.28 31.29 7.05
N GLY A 326 -3.04 31.76 8.04
CA GLY A 326 -3.16 31.16 9.35
C GLY A 326 -3.78 29.77 9.31
N PHE A 327 -3.40 28.90 10.24
CA PHE A 327 -3.96 27.55 10.30
C PHE A 327 -5.50 27.55 10.47
N LEU A 328 -6.06 28.56 11.14
CA LEU A 328 -7.53 28.74 11.22
C LEU A 328 -8.15 29.07 9.87
N VAL A 329 -7.53 29.94 9.10
CA VAL A 329 -8.01 30.34 7.77
C VAL A 329 -7.98 29.13 6.83
N LEU A 330 -6.91 28.34 6.88
CA LEU A 330 -6.77 27.13 6.08
C LEU A 330 -7.75 26.03 6.49
N ASP A 331 -7.93 25.78 7.79
CA ASP A 331 -8.94 24.81 8.27
C ASP A 331 -10.37 25.26 7.93
N LYS A 332 -10.68 26.56 8.00
CA LYS A 332 -12.00 27.09 7.61
C LYS A 332 -12.24 27.01 6.10
N LYS A 333 -11.23 27.32 5.27
CA LYS A 333 -11.36 27.39 3.81
C LYS A 333 -11.30 26.01 3.15
N TYR A 334 -10.46 25.10 3.64
CA TYR A 334 -10.17 23.82 2.98
C TYR A 334 -10.44 22.59 3.86
N GLY A 335 -10.91 22.76 5.10
CA GLY A 335 -11.17 21.65 6.01
C GLY A 335 -9.92 20.82 6.29
N ARG A 336 -10.05 19.49 6.20
CA ARG A 336 -8.91 18.56 6.38
C ARG A 336 -8.08 18.37 5.10
N ASN A 337 -8.54 18.86 3.95
CA ASN A 337 -7.96 18.53 2.65
C ASN A 337 -6.60 19.20 2.42
N TRP A 338 -6.38 20.41 2.95
CA TRP A 338 -5.08 21.09 2.81
C TRP A 338 -3.93 20.41 3.57
N ARG A 339 -4.24 19.41 4.41
CA ARG A 339 -3.27 18.57 5.13
C ARG A 339 -3.29 17.11 4.68
N LYS A 340 -3.90 16.80 3.53
CA LYS A 340 -4.03 15.41 3.04
C LYS A 340 -2.65 14.76 2.84
N ASP A 341 -1.70 15.51 2.28
CA ASP A 341 -0.37 15.04 1.90
C ASP A 341 0.67 15.09 3.04
N TRP A 342 0.27 15.52 4.24
CA TRP A 342 1.14 15.54 5.41
C TRP A 342 1.47 14.13 5.88
N SER A 343 2.71 13.94 6.32
CA SER A 343 3.13 12.70 6.98
C SER A 343 2.39 12.51 8.32
N ASP A 344 2.31 11.28 8.81
CA ASP A 344 1.69 10.99 10.11
C ASP A 344 2.38 11.73 11.27
N SER A 345 3.69 11.93 11.16
CA SER A 345 4.44 12.76 12.10
C SER A 345 4.01 14.24 12.07
N GLN A 346 3.77 14.82 10.89
CA GLN A 346 3.26 16.18 10.75
C GLN A 346 1.83 16.30 11.27
N LYS A 347 0.95 15.35 10.94
CA LYS A 347 -0.44 15.28 11.44
C LYS A 347 -0.47 15.22 12.97
N THR A 348 0.40 14.39 13.56
CA THR A 348 0.54 14.26 15.01
C THR A 348 1.06 15.55 15.65
N SER A 349 2.09 16.18 15.06
CA SER A 349 2.63 17.45 15.54
C SER A 349 1.60 18.58 15.49
N PHE A 350 0.83 18.67 14.40
CA PHE A 350 -0.26 19.64 14.28
C PHE A 350 -1.36 19.42 15.32
N SER A 351 -1.77 18.17 15.56
CA SER A 351 -2.77 17.86 16.58
C SER A 351 -2.33 18.36 17.96
N ARG A 352 -1.04 18.23 18.28
CA ARG A 352 -0.47 18.75 19.54
C ARG A 352 -0.45 20.27 19.56
N LEU A 353 0.01 20.92 18.48
CA LEU A 353 0.03 22.38 18.37
C LEU A 353 -1.38 22.99 18.48
N SER A 354 -2.36 22.39 17.80
CA SER A 354 -3.76 22.79 17.88
C SER A 354 -4.30 22.72 19.31
N ARG A 355 -3.96 21.67 20.06
CA ARG A 355 -4.34 21.56 21.48
C ARG A 355 -3.67 22.62 22.36
N VAL A 356 -2.38 22.92 22.11
CA VAL A 356 -1.67 24.01 22.80
C VAL A 356 -2.33 25.35 22.50
N TYR A 357 -2.60 25.64 21.22
CA TYR A 357 -3.28 26.85 20.78
C TYR A 357 -4.64 27.02 21.49
N CYS A 358 -5.50 26.00 21.42
CA CYS A 358 -6.82 26.06 22.06
C CYS A 358 -6.75 26.27 23.58
N ALA A 359 -5.76 25.66 24.25
CA ALA A 359 -5.57 25.83 25.69
C ALA A 359 -5.12 27.26 26.04
N VAL A 360 -4.19 27.82 25.26
CA VAL A 360 -3.70 29.19 25.44
C VAL A 360 -4.81 30.20 25.21
N VAL A 361 -5.58 30.06 24.11
CA VAL A 361 -6.71 30.96 23.81
C VAL A 361 -7.76 30.92 24.93
N LYS A 362 -8.15 29.71 25.38
CA LYS A 362 -9.13 29.54 26.47
C LYS A 362 -8.66 30.19 27.78
N TYR A 363 -7.35 30.15 28.06
CA TYR A 363 -6.79 30.82 29.23
C TYR A 363 -6.78 32.34 29.08
N ILE A 364 -6.34 32.84 27.92
CA ILE A 364 -6.30 34.27 27.61
C ILE A 364 -7.71 34.87 27.73
N GLU A 365 -8.74 34.19 27.21
CA GLU A 365 -10.14 34.62 27.32
C GLU A 365 -10.65 34.71 28.77
N SER A 366 -10.01 34.02 29.72
CA SER A 366 -10.36 34.05 31.14
C SER A 366 -9.69 35.18 31.92
N LYS A 367 -8.80 35.95 31.29
CA LYS A 367 -7.98 36.99 31.93
C LYS A 367 -8.24 38.37 31.32
N PRO A 368 -8.17 39.45 32.12
CA PRO A 368 -8.41 40.81 31.62
C PRO A 368 -7.25 41.36 30.76
N ASP A 369 -6.00 40.92 31.02
CA ASP A 369 -4.83 41.30 30.22
C ASP A 369 -4.28 40.08 29.46
N HIS A 370 -4.42 40.11 28.15
CA HIS A 370 -3.98 39.03 27.26
C HIS A 370 -2.45 38.92 27.19
N ASN A 371 -1.72 40.03 27.32
CA ASN A 371 -0.26 40.03 27.22
C ASN A 371 0.38 39.45 28.49
N GLU A 372 -0.18 39.79 29.66
CA GLU A 372 0.23 39.21 30.94
C GLU A 372 -0.03 37.70 30.96
N ALA A 373 -1.22 37.27 30.53
CA ALA A 373 -1.58 35.85 30.43
C ALA A 373 -0.66 35.06 29.48
N LEU A 374 -0.25 35.66 28.36
CA LEU A 374 0.70 35.03 27.44
C LEU A 374 2.12 34.95 28.04
N ALA A 375 2.55 35.98 28.75
CA ALA A 375 3.87 36.04 29.38
C ALA A 375 4.05 34.94 30.45
N GLU A 376 3.01 34.63 31.22
CA GLU A 376 3.02 33.54 32.21
C GLU A 376 3.35 32.19 31.57
N PHE A 377 2.68 31.82 30.48
CA PHE A 377 2.96 30.55 29.79
C PHE A 377 4.25 30.58 28.99
N GLU A 378 4.66 31.74 28.49
CA GLU A 378 5.93 31.90 27.81
C GLU A 378 7.10 31.63 28.76
N ASP A 379 7.02 32.07 30.03
CA ASP A 379 8.00 31.70 31.05
C ASP A 379 8.00 30.18 31.29
N VAL A 380 6.83 29.55 31.41
CA VAL A 380 6.74 28.09 31.57
C VAL A 380 7.35 27.35 30.37
N PHE A 381 7.09 27.80 29.14
CA PHE A 381 7.62 27.22 27.91
C PHE A 381 9.15 27.33 27.85
N LYS A 382 9.69 28.54 28.10
CA LYS A 382 11.13 28.83 28.03
C LYS A 382 11.92 28.30 29.22
N LYS A 383 11.49 28.61 30.44
CA LYS A 383 12.22 28.28 31.69
C LYS A 383 12.32 26.78 31.92
N LYS A 384 11.27 26.02 31.57
CA LYS A 384 11.29 24.55 31.67
C LYS A 384 11.73 23.87 30.37
N SER A 385 12.07 24.64 29.32
CA SER A 385 12.45 24.14 27.98
C SER A 385 11.48 23.06 27.47
N LEU A 386 10.18 23.30 27.65
CA LEU A 386 9.18 22.29 27.35
C LEU A 386 9.02 22.13 25.84
N SER A 387 9.09 20.89 25.36
CA SER A 387 8.62 20.59 24.01
C SER A 387 7.11 20.85 23.88
N VAL A 388 6.59 20.95 22.66
CA VAL A 388 5.14 21.05 22.41
C VAL A 388 4.37 19.91 23.09
N ARG A 389 4.93 18.69 23.12
CA ARG A 389 4.36 17.56 23.87
C ARG A 389 4.35 17.84 25.38
N GLY A 390 5.43 18.39 25.92
CA GLY A 390 5.53 18.83 27.31
C GLY A 390 4.46 19.86 27.67
N MET A 391 4.20 20.83 26.78
CA MET A 391 3.13 21.81 26.97
C MET A 391 1.74 21.16 26.96
N VAL A 392 1.47 20.21 26.07
CA VAL A 392 0.19 19.48 26.10
C VAL A 392 0.01 18.77 27.45
N CYS A 393 1.05 18.11 27.97
CA CYS A 393 0.98 17.45 29.28
C CYS A 393 0.77 18.46 30.42
N PHE A 394 1.43 19.62 30.36
CA PHE A 394 1.24 20.71 31.32
C PHE A 394 -0.21 21.19 31.31
N PHE A 395 -0.77 21.53 30.15
CA PHE A 395 -2.16 21.98 30.03
C PHE A 395 -3.19 20.89 30.40
N GLN A 396 -2.85 19.60 30.26
CA GLN A 396 -3.68 18.51 30.76
C GLN A 396 -3.67 18.43 32.28
N ALA A 397 -2.51 18.61 32.91
CA ALA A 397 -2.36 18.59 34.37
C ALA A 397 -3.10 19.77 35.02
N GLU A 398 -3.06 20.94 34.38
CA GLU A 398 -3.76 22.16 34.83
C GLU A 398 -5.26 22.16 34.45
N GLY A 399 -5.77 21.13 33.77
CA GLY A 399 -7.20 21.00 33.43
C GLY A 399 -7.69 21.83 32.25
N TYR A 400 -6.80 22.50 31.50
CA TYR A 400 -7.16 23.27 30.30
C TYR A 400 -7.48 22.38 29.09
N ILE A 401 -6.88 21.20 29.00
CA ILE A 401 -7.16 20.21 27.94
C ILE A 401 -7.87 19.00 28.54
N HIS A 402 -9.11 18.76 28.13
CA HIS A 402 -9.84 17.55 28.51
C HIS A 402 -9.29 16.34 27.74
N VAL A 403 -8.74 15.36 28.46
CA VAL A 403 -8.38 14.06 27.88
C VAL A 403 -9.65 13.26 27.70
N GLN A 404 -10.13 13.12 26.46
CA GLN A 404 -11.12 12.10 26.17
C GLN A 404 -10.48 10.75 26.52
N LYS A 405 -11.04 10.07 27.54
CA LYS A 405 -10.70 8.68 27.83
C LYS A 405 -10.88 7.91 26.52
N SER A 406 -9.88 7.14 26.12
CA SER A 406 -10.00 6.25 24.97
C SER A 406 -11.32 5.51 25.13
N ARG A 407 -12.23 5.60 24.15
CA ARG A 407 -13.43 4.77 24.13
C ARG A 407 -12.92 3.35 24.29
N GLY A 408 -13.15 2.76 25.47
CA GLY A 408 -12.69 1.41 25.76
C GLY A 408 -13.16 0.53 24.61
N ARG A 409 -12.29 -0.32 24.09
CA ARG A 409 -12.67 -1.33 23.09
C ARG A 409 -13.98 -1.95 23.57
N THR A 410 -15.04 -1.79 22.79
CA THR A 410 -16.35 -2.36 23.12
C THR A 410 -16.13 -3.87 23.29
N LYS A 411 -16.60 -4.44 24.41
CA LYS A 411 -16.35 -5.84 24.83
C LYS A 411 -16.57 -6.89 23.72
N GLN A 412 -17.34 -6.59 22.68
CA GLN A 412 -17.57 -7.47 21.54
C GLN A 412 -16.31 -7.83 20.73
N GLN A 413 -15.26 -7.00 20.74
CA GLN A 413 -14.04 -7.31 19.99
C GLN A 413 -13.01 -8.11 20.79
N GLN A 414 -13.22 -8.24 22.10
CA GLN A 414 -12.36 -9.05 22.98
C GLN A 414 -12.81 -10.52 22.99
N SER A 415 -14.11 -10.78 22.82
CA SER A 415 -14.64 -12.15 22.67
C SER A 415 -14.30 -12.82 21.33
N ALA A 416 -13.88 -12.06 20.32
CA ALA A 416 -13.46 -12.62 19.03
C ALA A 416 -12.00 -13.09 19.04
N ASP A 417 -11.11 -12.38 19.75
CA ASP A 417 -9.71 -12.79 19.89
C ASP A 417 -9.56 -14.00 20.83
N ASP A 418 -10.43 -14.15 21.84
CA ASP A 418 -10.46 -15.33 22.72
C ASP A 418 -11.04 -16.58 22.02
N ALA A 419 -11.76 -16.43 20.90
CA ALA A 419 -12.35 -17.54 20.15
C ALA A 419 -11.42 -18.14 19.08
N ILE A 420 -10.30 -17.48 18.74
CA ILE A 420 -9.34 -17.93 17.72
C ILE A 420 -8.13 -18.63 18.37
N GLY A 421 -8.08 -18.72 19.70
CA GLY A 421 -7.06 -19.45 20.46
C GLY A 421 -7.46 -20.88 20.81
N VAL A 422 -7.50 -21.79 19.82
CA VAL A 422 -7.32 -23.26 20.01
C VAL A 422 -6.47 -23.81 18.88
#